data_AF-A0A069DP43-F1
#
_entry.id   AF-A0A069DP43-F1
#
_cell.length_a   1.000
_cell.length_b   1.000
_cell.length_c   1.000
_cell.angle_alpha   90.00
_cell.angle_beta   90.00
_cell.angle_gamma   90.00
#
_symmetry.space_group_name_H-M   'P 1'
#
loop_
_entity.id
_entity.type
_entity.pdbx_description
1 polymer ?
#
loop_
_entity_poly.entity_id
_entity_poly.type
_entity_poly.pdbx_seq_one_letter_code
_entity_poly.pdbx_strand_id
1 'polypeptide(L)'
;MSPRHDGRGKKKLQEPDSSDDDEYRKKRDRNNLAVKKSRVKSRMRTQETMERVEQLKRENDQLEEKIKLLSKELGFLKELFIAHAGNSGVPQNVDLNTIFADNEPISDKKPDFFSPG
;
A
#
# COMPACT_ATOMS: atom_id res chain seq x y z
N MET A 1 -0.23 -0.84 -39.18
CA MET A 1 1.21 -1.11 -39.37
C MET A 1 1.70 -2.01 -38.25
N SER A 2 2.25 -3.17 -38.59
CA SER A 2 3.05 -4.04 -37.72
C SER A 2 4.34 -4.39 -38.49
N PRO A 3 5.53 -4.49 -37.85
CA PRO A 3 6.77 -4.62 -38.59
C PRO A 3 6.81 -5.93 -39.39
N ARG A 4 7.11 -5.79 -40.68
CA ARG A 4 7.32 -6.88 -41.63
C ARG A 4 8.67 -7.53 -41.34
N HIS A 5 8.69 -8.85 -41.17
CA HIS A 5 9.94 -9.60 -41.10
C HIS A 5 10.42 -9.88 -42.53
N ASP A 6 11.21 -8.94 -43.08
CA ASP A 6 11.99 -9.16 -44.29
C ASP A 6 13.17 -10.10 -43.97
N GLY A 7 13.44 -11.05 -44.87
CA GLY A 7 14.59 -11.96 -44.77
C GLY A 7 14.27 -13.43 -44.96
N ARG A 8 13.71 -13.80 -46.13
CA ARG A 8 13.65 -15.19 -46.59
C ARG A 8 15.04 -15.66 -47.01
N GLY A 9 15.88 -16.05 -46.04
CA GLY A 9 16.98 -16.98 -46.29
C GLY A 9 16.42 -18.39 -46.36
N LYS A 10 16.42 -19.02 -47.55
CA LYS A 10 16.10 -20.43 -47.73
C LYS A 10 17.11 -21.29 -46.95
N LYS A 11 16.83 -21.62 -45.68
CA LYS A 11 17.49 -22.74 -45.00
C LYS A 11 16.86 -24.02 -45.54
N LYS A 12 17.69 -24.90 -46.10
CA LYS A 12 17.34 -26.29 -46.43
C LYS A 12 16.53 -26.86 -45.24
N LEU A 13 15.37 -27.47 -45.52
CA LEU A 13 14.78 -28.43 -44.60
C LEU A 13 15.81 -29.55 -44.48
N GLN A 14 16.65 -29.48 -43.44
CA GLN A 14 17.32 -30.66 -42.92
C GLN A 14 16.23 -31.43 -42.19
N GLU A 15 16.10 -32.72 -42.52
CA GLU A 15 15.31 -33.67 -41.74
C GLU A 15 15.61 -33.44 -40.24
N PRO A 16 14.59 -33.39 -39.37
CA PRO A 16 14.82 -33.18 -37.95
C PRO A 16 15.68 -34.34 -37.44
N ASP A 17 16.95 -34.05 -37.18
CA ASP A 17 17.78 -34.96 -36.42
C ASP A 17 17.09 -35.14 -35.07
N SER A 18 16.77 -36.39 -34.71
CA SER A 18 16.17 -36.75 -33.42
C SER A 18 16.86 -36.12 -32.20
N SER A 19 18.15 -35.80 -32.33
CA SER A 19 18.93 -35.05 -31.34
C SER A 19 18.46 -33.60 -31.17
N ASP A 20 18.17 -32.90 -32.27
CA ASP A 20 17.69 -31.50 -32.26
C ASP A 20 16.23 -31.42 -31.75
N ASP A 21 15.44 -32.46 -32.01
CA ASP A 21 14.10 -32.63 -31.45
C ASP A 21 14.13 -32.84 -29.92
N ASP A 22 15.08 -33.64 -29.40
CA ASP A 22 15.25 -33.85 -27.97
C ASP A 22 15.80 -32.60 -27.25
N GLU A 23 16.71 -31.86 -27.88
CA GLU A 23 17.13 -30.55 -27.38
C GLU A 23 15.98 -29.54 -27.35
N TYR A 24 15.16 -29.51 -28.41
CA TYR A 24 14.00 -28.65 -28.50
C TYR A 24 12.98 -28.97 -27.40
N ARG A 25 12.69 -30.25 -27.16
CA ARG A 25 11.80 -30.69 -26.06
C ARG A 25 12.32 -30.25 -24.70
N LYS A 26 13.62 -30.45 -24.41
CA LYS A 26 14.25 -29.98 -23.15
C LYS A 26 14.19 -28.46 -22.98
N LYS A 27 14.34 -27.68 -24.07
CA LYS A 27 14.21 -26.21 -24.06
C LYS A 27 12.76 -25.79 -23.79
N ARG A 28 11.78 -26.47 -24.42
CA ARG A 28 10.35 -26.24 -24.21
C ARG A 28 9.92 -26.57 -22.79
N ASP A 29 10.35 -27.69 -22.23
CA ASP A 29 10.00 -28.09 -20.86
C ASP A 29 10.56 -27.09 -19.85
N ARG A 30 11.79 -26.61 -20.05
CA ARG A 30 12.37 -25.51 -19.24
C ARG A 30 11.57 -24.22 -19.37
N ASN A 31 11.15 -23.84 -20.57
CA ASN A 31 10.34 -22.64 -20.77
C ASN A 31 8.96 -22.77 -20.11
N ASN A 32 8.29 -23.91 -20.27
CA ASN A 32 7.01 -24.19 -19.64
C ASN A 32 7.11 -24.08 -18.11
N LEU A 33 8.18 -24.62 -17.52
CA LEU A 33 8.46 -24.48 -16.10
C LEU A 33 8.69 -23.02 -15.70
N ALA A 34 9.48 -22.27 -16.47
CA ALA A 34 9.75 -20.86 -16.22
C ALA A 34 8.47 -20.01 -16.28
N VAL A 35 7.60 -20.27 -17.26
CA VAL A 35 6.29 -19.60 -17.41
C VAL A 35 5.39 -19.93 -16.22
N LYS A 36 5.30 -21.20 -15.81
CA LYS A 36 4.52 -21.61 -14.63
C LYS A 36 5.03 -20.89 -13.38
N LYS A 37 6.36 -20.87 -13.18
CA LYS A 37 6.99 -20.15 -12.06
C LYS A 37 6.71 -18.64 -12.10
N SER A 38 6.81 -18.01 -13.27
CA SER A 38 6.52 -16.59 -13.46
C SER A 38 5.06 -16.25 -13.13
N ARG A 39 4.10 -17.06 -13.62
CA ARG A 39 2.68 -16.90 -13.32
C ARG A 39 2.39 -17.01 -11.83
N VAL A 40 2.93 -18.03 -11.15
CA VAL A 40 2.78 -18.20 -9.70
C VAL A 40 3.38 -17.00 -8.96
N LYS A 41 4.59 -16.57 -9.31
CA LYS A 41 5.24 -15.40 -8.71
C LYS A 41 4.42 -14.13 -8.90
N SER A 42 3.80 -13.94 -10.07
CA SER A 42 2.93 -12.80 -10.31
C SER A 42 1.69 -12.82 -9.43
N ARG A 43 1.01 -13.98 -9.33
CA ARG A 43 -0.17 -14.14 -8.47
C ARG A 43 0.16 -13.92 -7.00
N MET A 44 1.27 -14.48 -6.54
CA MET A 44 1.74 -14.33 -5.16
C MET A 44 2.03 -12.87 -4.83
N ARG A 45 2.71 -12.12 -5.72
CA ARG A 45 2.92 -10.69 -5.52
C ARG A 45 1.63 -9.89 -5.42
N THR A 46 0.63 -10.20 -6.24
CA THR A 46 -0.68 -9.56 -6.15
C THR A 46 -1.34 -9.87 -4.80
N GLN A 47 -1.29 -11.14 -4.37
CA GLN A 47 -1.85 -11.57 -3.09
C GLN A 47 -1.15 -10.88 -1.90
N GLU A 48 0.19 -10.89 -1.86
CA GLU A 48 0.99 -10.20 -0.84
C GLU A 48 0.68 -8.70 -0.78
N THR A 49 0.46 -8.08 -1.93
CA THR A 49 0.10 -6.66 -2.00
C THR A 49 -1.29 -6.41 -1.39
N MET A 50 -2.27 -7.26 -1.71
CA MET A 50 -3.62 -7.17 -1.14
C MET A 50 -3.59 -7.34 0.38
N GLU A 51 -2.87 -8.36 0.87
CA GLU A 51 -2.69 -8.61 2.30
C GLU A 51 -2.02 -7.43 3.01
N ARG A 52 -1.00 -6.82 2.38
CA ARG A 52 -0.33 -5.64 2.95
C ARG A 52 -1.25 -4.42 2.99
N VAL A 53 -2.10 -4.22 1.98
CA VAL A 53 -3.11 -3.16 2.00
C VAL A 53 -4.11 -3.38 3.13
N GLU A 54 -4.57 -4.61 3.35
CA GLU A 54 -5.47 -4.94 4.46
C GLU A 54 -4.80 -4.75 5.83
N GLN A 55 -3.53 -5.12 5.96
CA GLN A 55 -2.76 -4.87 7.16
C GLN A 55 -2.67 -3.35 7.45
N LEU A 56 -2.28 -2.56 6.45
CA LEU A 56 -2.14 -1.11 6.60
C LEU A 56 -3.48 -0.44 6.94
N LYS A 57 -4.60 -0.92 6.38
CA LYS A 57 -5.95 -0.44 6.73
C LYS A 57 -6.24 -0.67 8.22
N ARG A 58 -6.00 -1.89 8.71
CA ARG A 58 -6.21 -2.23 10.13
C ARG A 58 -5.30 -1.41 11.05
N GLU A 59 -4.02 -1.26 10.70
CA GLU A 59 -3.09 -0.43 11.46
C GLU A 59 -3.53 1.04 11.48
N ASN A 60 -4.03 1.57 10.35
CA ASN A 60 -4.56 2.92 10.30
C ASN A 60 -5.80 3.09 11.20
N ASP A 61 -6.77 2.17 11.14
CA ASP A 61 -7.96 2.22 11.99
C ASP A 61 -7.58 2.21 13.49
N GLN A 62 -6.58 1.42 13.89
CA GLN A 62 -6.07 1.39 15.26
C GLN A 62 -5.39 2.70 15.66
N LEU A 63 -4.61 3.30 14.76
CA LEU A 63 -3.98 4.59 15.00
C LEU A 63 -5.01 5.71 15.11
N GLU A 64 -6.04 5.71 14.26
CA GLU A 64 -7.16 6.66 14.32
C GLU A 64 -7.91 6.55 15.66
N GLU A 65 -8.17 5.34 16.15
CA GLU A 65 -8.79 5.12 17.47
C GLU A 65 -7.90 5.64 18.60
N LYS A 66 -6.60 5.37 18.54
CA LYS A 66 -5.63 5.86 19.53
C LYS A 66 -5.55 7.38 19.55
N ILE A 67 -5.55 8.02 18.38
CA ILE A 67 -5.60 9.49 18.27
C ILE A 67 -6.87 10.01 18.93
N LYS A 68 -8.04 9.45 18.60
CA LYS A 68 -9.32 9.84 19.22
C LYS A 68 -9.30 9.72 20.74
N LEU A 69 -8.76 8.64 21.27
CA LEU A 69 -8.65 8.43 22.72
C LEU A 69 -7.77 9.50 23.36
N LEU A 70 -6.56 9.69 22.83
CA LEU A 70 -5.61 10.68 23.35
C LEU A 70 -6.15 12.12 23.26
N SER A 71 -6.84 12.45 22.16
CA SER A 71 -7.52 13.76 22.02
C SER A 71 -8.59 13.97 23.09
N LYS A 72 -9.36 12.92 23.45
CA LYS A 72 -10.35 13.00 24.53
C LYS A 72 -9.71 13.13 25.90
N GLU A 73 -8.68 12.34 26.20
CA GLU A 73 -7.94 12.41 27.47
C GLU A 73 -7.31 13.79 27.65
N LEU A 74 -6.71 14.34 26.59
CA LEU A 74 -6.17 15.68 26.58
C LEU A 74 -7.26 16.73 26.77
N GLY A 75 -8.43 16.58 26.13
CA GLY A 75 -9.60 17.43 26.34
C GLY A 75 -10.07 17.44 27.79
N PHE A 76 -10.19 16.27 28.41
CA PHE A 76 -10.56 16.12 29.80
C PHE A 76 -9.55 16.80 30.76
N LEU A 77 -8.25 16.59 30.54
CA LEU A 77 -7.20 17.24 31.33
C LEU A 77 -7.25 18.78 31.19
N LYS A 78 -7.55 19.30 29.99
CA LYS A 78 -7.75 20.74 29.74
C LYS A 78 -8.93 21.28 30.55
N GLU A 79 -10.08 20.61 30.50
CA GLU A 79 -11.28 21.01 31.25
C GLU A 79 -11.00 21.03 32.76
N LEU A 80 -10.31 19.99 33.26
CA LEU A 80 -9.91 19.91 34.67
C LEU A 80 -8.98 21.07 35.08
N PHE A 81 -8.01 21.41 34.23
CA PHE A 81 -7.08 22.51 34.49
C PHE A 81 -7.80 23.86 34.49
N ILE A 82 -8.70 24.12 33.53
CA ILE A 82 -9.50 25.36 33.46
C ILE A 82 -10.39 25.49 34.70
N ALA A 83 -11.09 24.41 35.08
CA ALA A 83 -11.96 24.40 36.26
C ALA A 83 -11.18 24.68 37.56
N HIS A 84 -9.95 24.17 37.68
CA HIS A 84 -9.12 24.39 38.86
C HIS A 84 -8.40 25.75 38.87
N ALA A 85 -7.97 26.23 37.70
CA ALA A 85 -7.36 27.55 37.53
C ALA A 85 -8.34 28.69 37.84
N GLY A 86 -9.63 28.50 37.55
CA GLY A 86 -10.70 29.42 37.96
C GLY A 86 -10.87 29.56 39.47
N ASN A 87 -10.36 28.61 40.26
CA ASN A 87 -10.45 28.61 41.73
C ASN A 87 -9.13 29.03 42.42
N SER A 88 -8.02 29.12 41.68
CA SER A 88 -6.66 29.24 42.22
C SER A 88 -5.86 30.35 41.53
N GLY A 89 -6.35 31.60 41.53
CA GLY A 89 -5.52 32.81 41.31
C GLY A 89 -4.50 32.80 40.16
N VAL A 90 -4.75 32.06 39.07
CA VAL A 90 -3.82 31.96 37.94
C VAL A 90 -3.79 33.32 37.22
N PRO A 91 -2.60 33.88 36.89
CA PRO A 91 -2.52 35.18 36.26
C PRO A 91 -3.26 35.18 34.92
N GLN A 92 -4.18 36.14 34.74
CA GLN A 92 -5.09 36.31 33.60
C GLN A 92 -4.40 36.57 32.24
N ASN A 93 -3.07 36.48 32.17
CA ASN A 93 -2.28 36.81 30.98
C ASN A 93 -2.06 35.63 30.03
N VAL A 94 -2.67 34.48 30.28
CA VAL A 94 -2.63 33.33 29.38
C VAL A 94 -4.04 33.10 28.87
N ASP A 95 -4.33 33.56 27.64
CA ASP A 95 -5.56 33.20 26.96
C ASP A 95 -5.46 31.74 26.54
N LEU A 96 -5.94 30.88 27.43
CA LEU A 96 -5.96 29.43 27.28
C LEU A 96 -6.64 29.02 25.96
N ASN A 97 -7.65 29.76 25.49
CA ASN A 97 -8.32 29.44 24.22
C ASN A 97 -7.37 29.59 23.03
N THR A 98 -6.45 30.56 23.04
CA THR A 98 -5.46 30.73 21.96
C THR A 98 -4.35 29.68 21.94
N ILE A 99 -3.92 29.16 23.10
CA ILE A 99 -2.94 28.04 23.16
C ILE A 99 -3.59 26.72 22.72
N PHE A 100 -4.91 26.62 22.80
CA PHE A 100 -5.66 25.40 22.55
C PHE A 100 -6.38 25.35 21.19
N ALA A 101 -6.33 26.41 20.38
CA ALA A 101 -6.95 26.51 19.06
C ALA A 101 -6.29 25.60 17.99
N ASP A 102 -5.03 25.20 18.20
CA ASP A 102 -4.26 24.40 17.22
C ASP A 102 -4.59 22.90 17.23
N ASN A 103 -5.55 22.46 18.06
CA ASN A 103 -5.95 21.06 18.16
C ASN A 103 -7.29 20.80 17.46
N GLU A 104 -7.39 21.25 16.21
CA GLU A 104 -8.37 20.69 15.29
C GLU A 104 -8.13 19.17 15.20
N PRO A 105 -9.17 18.32 15.29
CA PRO A 105 -9.00 16.92 14.98
C PRO A 105 -8.35 16.84 13.61
N ILE A 106 -7.26 16.07 13.47
CA ILE A 106 -6.60 15.84 12.19
C ILE A 106 -7.70 15.40 11.22
N SER A 107 -8.15 16.34 10.37
CA SER A 107 -9.16 16.05 9.38
C SER A 107 -8.42 15.38 8.26
N ASP A 108 -8.28 14.06 8.38
CA ASP A 108 -7.81 13.22 7.31
C ASP A 108 -8.85 13.32 6.18
N LYS A 109 -8.64 14.30 5.29
CA LYS A 109 -9.18 14.23 3.94
C LYS A 109 -8.59 12.96 3.34
N LYS A 110 -9.33 11.85 3.46
CA LYS A 110 -8.98 10.58 2.80
C LYS A 110 -8.66 10.94 1.36
N PRO A 111 -7.44 10.69 0.87
CA PRO A 111 -7.13 10.96 -0.52
C PRO A 111 -8.08 10.12 -1.37
N ASP A 112 -8.73 10.77 -2.34
CA ASP A 112 -9.79 10.19 -3.20
C ASP A 112 -9.39 8.89 -3.91
N PHE A 113 -8.10 8.53 -3.87
CA PHE A 113 -7.55 7.28 -4.38
C PHE A 113 -8.19 6.01 -3.79
N PHE A 114 -8.69 6.04 -2.55
CA PHE A 114 -9.26 4.87 -1.88
C PHE A 114 -10.80 4.78 -1.93
N SER A 115 -11.47 5.71 -2.60
CA SER A 115 -12.93 5.66 -2.78
C SER A 115 -13.28 4.77 -3.97
N PRO A 116 -14.13 3.73 -3.81
CA PRO A 116 -14.62 2.96 -4.94
C PRO A 116 -15.57 3.85 -5.77
N GLY A 117 -15.24 4.07 -7.04
CA GLY A 117 -16.11 4.73 -8.02
C GLY A 117 -17.24 3.83 -8.50
#